data_AF-A0A960QXC5-F1
#
_entry.id   AF-A0A960QXC5-F1
#
_cell.length_a   1.000
_cell.length_b   1.000
_cell.length_c   1.000
_cell.angle_alpha   90.00
_cell.angle_beta   90.00
_cell.angle_gamma   90.00
#
_symmetry.space_group_name_H-M   'P 1'
#
loop_
_entity.id
_entity.type
_entity.pdbx_description
1 polymer ?
#
loop_
_entity_poly.entity_id
_entity_poly.type
_entity_poly.pdbx_seq_one_letter_code
_entity_poly.pdbx_strand_id
1 'polypeptide(L)' 'AKLKMSDLAAQQFEEAVSEITGMDETKKELLYNIGLLYDEMGEKEKSLEALKQIYASDYGYRDVAERVERSYGAG' A
#
# COMPACT_ATOMS: atom_id res chain seq x y z
N ALA A 1 -5.02 -15.84 -15.41
CA ALA A 1 -3.87 -15.12 -16.02
C ALA A 1 -3.57 -13.80 -15.30
N LYS A 2 -4.57 -12.93 -15.06
CA LYS A 2 -4.39 -11.66 -14.30
C LYS A 2 -3.81 -11.84 -12.89
N LEU A 3 -4.35 -12.79 -12.10
CA LEU A 3 -3.91 -13.05 -10.72
C LEU A 3 -2.40 -13.33 -10.62
N LYS A 4 -1.86 -14.22 -11.46
CA LYS A 4 -0.43 -14.55 -11.48
C LYS A 4 0.50 -13.37 -11.79
N MET A 5 0.05 -12.40 -12.59
CA MET A 5 0.86 -11.21 -12.90
C MET A 5 0.81 -10.20 -11.76
N SER A 6 -0.32 -10.15 -11.06
CA SER A 6 -0.48 -9.30 -9.89
C SER A 6 0.34 -9.76 -8.69
N ASP A 7 0.45 -11.08 -8.46
CA ASP A 7 1.32 -11.64 -7.42
C ASP A 7 2.81 -11.31 -7.69
N LEU A 8 3.23 -11.35 -8.96
CA LEU A 8 4.61 -11.00 -9.33
C LEU A 8 4.87 -9.50 -9.17
N ALA A 9 3.92 -8.64 -9.55
CA ALA A 9 4.03 -7.20 -9.38
C ALA A 9 4.13 -6.83 -7.90
N ALA A 10 3.29 -7.43 -7.06
CA ALA A 10 3.33 -7.34 -5.61
C ALA A 10 4.72 -7.64 -5.02
N GLN A 11 5.28 -8.81 -5.32
CA GLN A 11 6.60 -9.19 -4.80
C GLN A 11 7.70 -8.22 -5.24
N GLN A 12 7.70 -7.79 -6.50
CA GLN A 12 8.72 -6.87 -7.01
C GLN A 12 8.62 -5.48 -6.37
N PHE A 13 7.40 -5.05 -6.06
CA PHE A 13 7.15 -3.84 -5.32
C PHE A 13 7.60 -3.94 -3.86
N GLU A 14 7.36 -5.07 -3.19
CA GLU A 14 7.83 -5.31 -1.81
C GLU A 14 9.36 -5.36 -1.72
N GLU A 15 10.02 -6.02 -2.67
CA GLU A 15 11.48 -6.01 -2.77
C GLU A 15 12.03 -4.59 -2.96
N ALA A 16 11.47 -3.82 -3.90
CA ALA A 16 11.89 -2.44 -4.13
C ALA A 16 11.67 -1.55 -2.88
N VAL A 17 10.56 -1.72 -2.16
CA VAL A 17 10.29 -1.03 -0.90
C VAL A 17 11.32 -1.41 0.18
N SER A 18 11.77 -2.66 0.21
CA SER A 18 12.79 -3.15 1.15
C SER A 18 14.18 -2.55 0.86
N GLU A 19 14.52 -2.32 -0.41
CA GLU A 19 15.80 -1.72 -0.82
C GLU A 19 15.85 -0.21 -0.57
N ILE A 20 14.71 0.48 -0.53
CA ILE A 20 14.67 1.92 -0.22
C ILE A 20 14.82 2.12 1.29
N THR A 21 15.97 2.65 1.69
CA THR A 21 16.33 2.91 3.10
C THR A 21 15.64 4.15 3.71
N GLY A 22 15.03 5.02 2.89
CA GLY A 22 14.31 6.23 3.32
C GLY A 22 12.81 6.18 3.00
N MET A 23 11.96 6.69 3.89
CA MET A 23 10.53 6.84 3.63
C MET A 23 10.22 8.17 2.94
N ASP A 24 10.84 8.35 1.78
CA ASP A 24 10.74 9.58 0.98
C ASP A 24 9.48 9.57 0.09
N GLU A 25 9.21 10.69 -0.59
CA GLU A 25 8.02 10.88 -1.41
C GLU A 25 7.82 9.76 -2.46
N THR A 26 8.91 9.30 -3.09
CA THR A 26 8.89 8.20 -4.05
C THR A 26 8.42 6.88 -3.43
N LYS A 27 8.88 6.55 -2.22
CA LYS A 27 8.47 5.32 -1.51
C LYS A 27 7.00 5.39 -1.11
N LYS A 28 6.54 6.56 -0.65
CA LYS A 28 5.14 6.80 -0.32
C LYS A 28 4.24 6.66 -1.55
N GLU A 29 4.63 7.21 -2.70
CA GLU A 29 3.87 7.08 -3.94
C GLU A 29 3.78 5.61 -4.40
N LEU A 30 4.89 4.88 -4.31
CA LEU A 30 4.94 3.47 -4.66
C LEU A 30 4.00 2.64 -3.78
N LEU A 31 4.11 2.78 -2.46
CA LEU A 31 3.22 2.12 -1.48
C LEU A 31 1.75 2.48 -1.70
N TYR A 32 1.47 3.72 -2.11
CA TYR A 32 0.10 4.15 -2.34
C TYR A 32 -0.49 3.44 -3.56
N ASN A 33 0.28 3.35 -4.65
CA ASN A 33 -0.14 2.65 -5.87
C ASN A 33 -0.28 1.13 -5.63
N ILE A 34 0.60 0.53 -4.83
CA ILE A 34 0.49 -0.86 -4.40
C ILE A 34 -0.81 -1.08 -3.61
N GLY A 35 -1.10 -0.17 -2.67
CA GLY A 35 -2.34 -0.20 -1.88
C GLY A 35 -3.58 -0.19 -2.77
N LEU A 36 -3.64 0.71 -3.75
CA LEU A 36 -4.75 0.77 -4.71
C LEU A 36 -4.85 -0.50 -5.57
N LEU A 37 -3.72 -1.01 -6.06
CA LEU A 37 -3.69 -2.21 -6.87
C LEU A 37 -4.26 -3.42 -6.11
N TYR A 38 -3.86 -3.61 -4.85
CA TYR A 38 -4.41 -4.68 -4.02
C TYR A 38 -5.88 -4.49 -3.71
N ASP A 39 -6.36 -3.26 -3.52
CA ASP A 39 -7.79 -2.98 -3.32
C ASP A 39 -8.60 -3.39 -4.56
N GLU A 40 -8.12 -3.04 -5.76
CA GLU A 40 -8.74 -3.46 -7.03
C GLU A 40 -8.73 -4.99 -7.23
N MET A 41 -7.75 -5.68 -6.66
CA MET A 41 -7.67 -7.14 -6.66
C MET A 41 -8.57 -7.81 -5.63
N GLY A 42 -9.19 -7.03 -4.72
CA GLY A 42 -9.95 -7.55 -3.58
C GLY A 42 -9.10 -8.01 -2.40
N GLU A 43 -7.77 -7.82 -2.47
CA GLU A 43 -6.79 -8.18 -1.44
C GLU A 43 -6.72 -7.08 -0.37
N LYS A 44 -7.84 -6.85 0.33
CA LYS A 44 -7.99 -5.71 1.25
C LYS A 44 -6.95 -5.66 2.36
N GLU A 45 -6.52 -6.81 2.88
CA GLU A 45 -5.50 -6.87 3.94
C GLU A 45 -4.15 -6.30 3.45
N LYS A 46 -3.71 -6.70 2.25
CA LYS A 46 -2.46 -6.22 1.65
C LYS A 46 -2.54 -4.74 1.27
N SER A 47 -3.71 -4.30 0.77
CA SER A 47 -3.97 -2.89 0.52
C SER A 47 -3.78 -2.05 1.78
N LEU A 48 -4.41 -2.48 2.87
CA LEU A 48 -4.30 -1.82 4.18
C LEU A 48 -2.88 -1.83 4.72
N GLU A 49 -2.13 -2.91 4.53
CA GLU A 49 -0.75 -2.99 4.99
C GLU A 49 0.14 -1.95 4.31
N ALA A 50 0.04 -1.83 2.98
CA ALA A 50 0.79 -0.81 2.22
C ALA A 50 0.41 0.62 2.65
N LEU A 51 -0.90 0.88 2.81
CA LEU A 51 -1.39 2.19 3.25
C LEU A 51 -0.99 2.50 4.71
N LYS A 52 -0.95 1.51 5.60
CA LYS A 52 -0.49 1.67 7.00
C LYS A 52 0.98 2.07 7.09
N GLN A 53 1.83 1.58 6.19
CA GLN A 53 3.23 2.02 6.15
C GLN A 53 3.32 3.52 5.87
N ILE A 54 2.54 4.02 4.91
CA ILE A 54 2.46 5.46 4.63
C ILE A 54 1.88 6.20 5.82
N TYR A 55 0.77 5.72 6.37
CA TYR A 55 0.09 6.32 7.52
C TYR A 55 1.04 6.51 8.72
N ALA A 56 1.88 5.51 9.00
CA ALA A 56 2.84 5.56 10.10
C ALA A 56 3.96 6.61 9.88
N SER A 57 4.30 6.91 8.62
CA SER A 57 5.34 7.88 8.28
C SER A 57 4.81 9.28 7.97
N ASP A 58 3.63 9.37 7.39
CA ASP A 58 3.00 10.59 6.90
C ASP A 58 1.47 10.41 6.92
N TYR A 59 0.89 10.71 8.08
CA TYR A 59 -0.55 10.64 8.32
C TYR A 59 -1.36 11.45 7.29
N GLY A 60 -0.84 12.59 6.83
CA GLY A 60 -1.53 13.51 5.92
C GLY A 60 -1.41 13.17 4.43
N TYR A 61 -0.78 12.04 4.08
CA TYR A 61 -0.53 11.70 2.69
C TYR A 61 -1.83 11.30 1.97
N ARG A 62 -2.34 12.19 1.11
CA ARG A 62 -3.56 11.98 0.29
C ARG A 62 -4.76 11.59 1.16
N ASP A 63 -5.40 10.47 0.87
CA ASP A 63 -6.55 9.87 1.55
C ASP A 63 -6.16 8.63 2.39
N VAL A 64 -4.86 8.44 2.67
CA VAL A 64 -4.35 7.29 3.42
C VAL A 64 -4.99 7.20 4.81
N ALA A 65 -5.07 8.31 5.54
CA ALA A 65 -5.69 8.35 6.87
C ALA A 65 -7.15 7.88 6.82
N GLU A 66 -7.95 8.45 5.92
CA GLU A 66 -9.35 8.07 5.76
C GLU A 66 -9.50 6.57 5.45
N ARG A 67 -8.69 6.04 4.51
CA ARG A 67 -8.74 4.62 4.13
C ARG A 67 -8.39 3.68 5.28
N VAL A 68 -7.34 4.02 6.03
CA VAL A 68 -6.85 3.22 7.15
C VAL A 68 -7.84 3.29 8.32
N GLU A 69 -8.31 4.48 8.68
CA GLU A 69 -9.28 4.69 9.76
C GLU A 69 -10.64 4.05 9.47
N ARG A 70 -11.10 4.10 8.22
CA ARG A 70 -12.32 3.41 7.77
C ARG A 70 -12.24 1.89 7.97
N SER A 71 -11.04 1.30 7.88
CA SER A 71 -10.85 -0.12 8.17
C SER A 71 -11.00 -0.44 9.66
N TYR A 72 -10.73 0.51 10.56
CA TYR A 72 -10.91 0.32 12.00
C TYR A 72 -12.35 0.60 12.46
N GLY A 73 -13.02 1.55 11.82
CA GLY A 73 -14.40 1.96 12.15
C GLY A 73 -15.51 1.09 11.55
N ALA A 74 -15.18 0.09 10.73
CA ALA A 74 -16.15 -0.88 10.18
C ALA A 74 -16.41 -2.09 11.09
N GLY A 75 -16.05 -1.99 12.39
CA GLY A 75 -16.30 -3.00 13.43
C GLY A 75 -17.59 -2.77 14.19
#